data_AF-F5RHD7-F1
#
_entry.id   AF-F5RHD7-F1
#
_cell.length_a   1.000
_cell.length_b   1.000
_cell.length_c   1.000
_cell.angle_alpha   90.00
_cell.angle_beta   90.00
_cell.angle_gamma   90.00
#
_symmetry.space_group_name_H-M   'P 1'
#
loop_
_entity.id
_entity.type
_entity.pdbx_description
1 polymer ?
#
loop_
_entity_poly.entity_id
_entity_poly.type
_entity_poly.pdbx_seq_one_letter_code
_entity_poly.pdbx_strand_id
1 'polypeptide(L)' 'MRYTLSVNYSGGDDGGSDEFDSLADAMTVLELHLKDRHRSSHKQVVLTRHFDGYDMVMAAETVPALWVLDLVEG' A
#
# COMPACT_ATOMS: atom_id res chain seq x y z
N MET A 1 -3.69 -17.58 11.36
CA MET A 1 -2.75 -16.43 11.31
C MET A 1 -3.18 -15.60 10.13
N ARG A 2 -3.48 -14.32 10.35
CA ARG A 2 -4.10 -13.46 9.33
C ARG A 2 -3.19 -12.29 9.04
N TYR A 3 -3.21 -11.82 7.80
CA TYR A 3 -2.49 -10.64 7.36
C TYR A 3 -3.50 -9.61 6.86
N THR A 4 -3.23 -8.33 7.10
CA THR A 4 -4.04 -7.24 6.58
C THR A 4 -3.13 -6.27 5.86
N LEU A 5 -3.46 -5.94 4.61
CA LEU A 5 -2.80 -4.91 3.83
C LEU A 5 -3.68 -3.66 3.82
N SER A 6 -3.21 -2.56 4.39
CA SER A 6 -3.91 -1.27 4.37
C SER A 6 -3.24 -0.31 3.40
N VAL A 7 -4.03 0.29 2.52
CA VAL A 7 -3.58 1.31 1.57
C VAL A 7 -4.30 2.61 1.88
N ASN A 8 -3.55 3.64 2.24
CA ASN A 8 -4.07 4.96 2.58
C ASN A 8 -3.56 5.99 1.58
N TYR A 9 -4.40 6.93 1.15
CA TYR A 9 -4.03 7.96 0.19
C TYR A 9 -3.97 9.35 0.85
N SER A 10 -2.98 10.16 0.50
CA SER A 10 -2.89 11.55 0.96
C SER A 10 -3.93 12.40 0.22
N GLY A 11 -5.01 12.80 0.88
CA GLY A 11 -5.98 13.75 0.33
C GLY A 11 -7.39 13.20 0.08
N GLY A 12 -7.74 12.01 0.58
CA GLY A 12 -9.10 11.47 0.52
C GLY A 12 -9.31 10.31 1.48
N ASP A 13 -10.57 9.95 1.71
CA ASP A 13 -10.99 8.79 2.52
C ASP A 13 -11.03 7.48 1.71
N ASP A 14 -10.44 7.49 0.49
CA ASP A 14 -10.40 6.36 -0.45
C ASP A 14 -9.41 5.26 -0.03
N GLY A 15 -9.10 5.17 1.26
CA GLY A 15 -8.28 4.10 1.81
C GLY A 15 -9.03 2.77 1.82
N GLY A 16 -8.29 1.67 1.71
CA GLY A 16 -8.85 0.32 1.72
C GLY A 16 -7.97 -0.64 2.50
N SER A 17 -8.58 -1.70 3.05
CA SER A 17 -7.87 -2.77 3.72
C SER A 17 -8.33 -4.14 3.21
N ASP A 18 -7.37 -4.97 2.81
CA ASP A 18 -7.62 -6.34 2.36
C ASP A 18 -7.05 -7.34 3.37
N GLU A 19 -7.80 -8.41 3.65
CA GLU A 19 -7.38 -9.51 4.53
C GLU A 19 -6.85 -10.70 3.71
N PHE A 20 -5.80 -11.37 4.21
CA PHE A 20 -5.17 -12.52 3.58
C PHE A 20 -4.89 -13.62 4.61
N ASP A 21 -5.10 -14.88 4.20
CA ASP A 21 -4.74 -16.06 5.01
C ASP A 21 -3.30 -16.53 4.75
N SER A 22 -2.66 -16.04 3.68
CA SER A 22 -1.32 -16.41 3.24
C SER A 22 -0.40 -15.18 3.17
N LEU A 23 0.82 -15.32 3.70
CA LEU A 23 1.84 -14.27 3.58
C LEU A 23 2.25 -14.07 2.12
N ALA A 24 2.32 -15.14 1.32
CA ALA A 24 2.75 -15.06 -0.08
C ALA A 24 1.77 -14.21 -0.91
N ASP A 25 0.47 -14.38 -0.66
CA ASP A 25 -0.57 -13.60 -1.35
C ASP A 25 -0.53 -12.15 -0.90
N ALA A 26 -0.41 -11.90 0.41
CA ALA A 26 -0.29 -10.55 0.96
C ALA A 26 0.95 -9.80 0.42
N MET A 27 2.09 -10.48 0.31
CA MET A 27 3.32 -9.92 -0.28
C MET A 27 3.16 -9.63 -1.78
N THR A 28 2.48 -10.51 -2.51
CA THR A 28 2.20 -10.30 -3.95
C THR A 28 1.38 -9.04 -4.17
N VAL A 29 0.33 -8.84 -3.37
CA VAL A 29 -0.54 -7.65 -3.46
C VAL A 29 0.16 -6.39 -2.96
N LEU A 30 0.97 -6.48 -1.89
CA LEU A 30 1.86 -5.41 -1.45
C LEU A 30 2.74 -4.92 -2.61
N GLU A 31 3.44 -5.83 -3.29
CA GLU A 31 4.29 -5.48 -4.43
C GLU A 31 3.51 -4.83 -5.57
N LEU A 32 2.30 -5.30 -5.87
CA LEU A 32 1.44 -4.70 -6.88
C LEU A 32 1.10 -3.25 -6.51
N HIS A 33 0.72 -2.98 -5.26
CA HIS A 33 0.47 -1.61 -4.81
C HIS A 33 1.74 -0.75 -4.81
N LEU A 34 2.90 -1.28 -4.46
CA LEU A 34 4.15 -0.50 -4.51
C LEU A 34 4.59 -0.18 -5.95
N LYS A 35 4.31 -1.07 -6.90
CA LYS A 35 4.60 -0.87 -8.34
C LYS A 35 3.57 0.03 -9.01
N ASP A 36 2.32 -0.02 -8.57
CA ASP A 36 1.28 0.88 -9.04
C ASP A 36 1.64 2.32 -8.67
N ARG A 37 1.95 3.09 -9.69
CA ARG A 37 2.43 4.48 -9.58
C ARG A 37 1.37 5.48 -10.06
N HIS A 38 0.19 4.99 -10.43
CA HIS A 38 -0.90 5.78 -10.96
C HIS A 38 -1.78 6.32 -9.83
N ARG A 39 -1.50 7.53 -9.35
CA ARG A 39 -2.46 8.45 -8.71
C ARG A 39 -1.76 9.79 -8.44
N SER A 40 -2.54 10.87 -8.46
CA SER A 40 -2.11 12.24 -8.14
C SER A 40 -1.85 12.47 -6.64
N SER A 41 -2.08 11.46 -5.80
CA SER A 41 -1.91 11.48 -4.34
C SER A 41 -0.79 10.54 -3.90
N HIS A 42 -0.06 10.89 -2.84
CA HIS A 42 0.84 9.96 -2.16
C HIS A 42 0.01 8.80 -1.61
N LYS A 43 0.60 7.62 -1.51
CA LYS A 43 -0.04 6.49 -0.83
C LYS A 43 0.90 5.83 0.16
N GLN A 44 0.36 5.43 1.30
CA GLN A 44 1.04 4.62 2.29
C GLN A 44 0.46 3.22 2.24
N VAL A 45 1.32 2.22 2.12
CA VAL A 45 0.94 0.80 2.11
C VAL A 45 1.54 0.15 3.36
N VAL A 46 0.69 -0.47 4.18
CA VAL A 46 1.10 -1.11 5.44
C VAL A 46 0.61 -2.56 5.45
N LEU A 47 1.53 -3.50 5.62
CA LEU A 47 1.23 -4.90 5.82
C LEU A 47 1.37 -5.26 7.29
N THR A 48 0.29 -5.76 7.89
CA THR A 48 0.23 -6.15 9.30
C THR A 48 -0.03 -7.64 9.41
N ARG A 49 0.69 -8.32 10.31
CA ARG A 49 0.44 -9.71 10.72
C ARG A 49 -0.30 -9.70 12.06
N HIS A 50 -1.44 -10.37 12.11
CA HIS A 50 -2.21 -10.58 13.33
C HIS A 50 -1.81 -11.91 13.97
N PHE A 51 -1.24 -11.84 15.17
CA PHE A 51 -0.78 -13.00 15.94
C PHE A 51 -1.19 -12.87 17.41
N ASP A 52 -2.02 -13.82 17.87
CA ASP A 52 -2.36 -14.01 19.29
C ASP A 52 -2.79 -12.73 20.05
N GLY A 53 -3.67 -11.93 19.43
CA GLY A 53 -4.16 -10.68 20.02
C GLY A 53 -3.25 -9.46 19.85
N TYR A 54 -2.13 -9.61 19.13
CA TYR A 54 -1.21 -8.53 18.79
C TYR A 54 -1.14 -8.30 17.29
N ASP A 55 -0.93 -7.03 16.94
CA ASP A 55 -0.72 -6.57 15.57
C ASP A 55 0.75 -6.21 15.38
N MET A 56 1.38 -6.81 14.37
CA MET A 56 2.78 -6.55 14.05
C MET A 56 2.90 -6.05 12.62
N VAL A 57 3.40 -4.82 12.47
CA VAL A 57 3.71 -4.24 11.16
C VAL A 57 4.92 -4.97 10.58
N MET A 58 4.71 -5.63 9.45
CA MET A 58 5.73 -6.40 8.74
C MET A 58 6.44 -5.55 7.68
N ALA A 59 5.69 -4.65 7.02
CA ALA A 59 6.20 -3.70 6.04
C ALA A 59 5.35 -2.43 6.06
N ALA A 60 5.99 -1.27 5.91
CA ALA A 60 5.29 0.01 5.78
C ALA A 60 6.10 0.90 4.83
N GLU A 61 5.50 1.25 3.70
CA GLU A 61 6.17 2.00 2.64
C GLU A 61 5.29 3.15 2.16
N THR A 62 5.93 4.28 1.87
CA THR A 62 5.27 5.46 1.31
C THR A 62 5.66 5.62 -0.15
N VAL A 63 4.69 5.51 -1.04
CA VAL A 63 4.87 5.73 -2.48
C VAL A 63 4.49 7.18 -2.79
N PRO A 64 5.42 8.00 -3.31
CA PRO A 64 5.15 9.40 -3.60
C PRO A 64 4.17 9.56 -4.77
N ALA A 65 3.42 10.66 -4.77
CA ALA A 65 2.63 11.05 -5.94
C ALA A 65 3.57 11.29 -7.13
N LEU A 66 3.26 10.72 -8.29
CA LEU A 66 3.96 11.09 -9.51
C LEU A 66 3.42 12.41 -10.01
N TRP A 67 4.25 13.43 -9.92
CA TRP A 67 4.11 14.61 -10.76
C TRP A 67 4.77 14.22 -12.07
N VAL A 68 3.96 13.89 -13.08
CA VAL A 68 4.46 13.95 -14.45
C VAL A 68 4.75 15.42 -14.68
N LEU A 69 6.01 15.82 -14.49
CA LEU A 69 6.53 16.96 -15.23
C LEU A 69 6.42 16.52 -16.69
N ASP A 70 5.33 16.92 -17.34
CA ASP A 70 5.35 17.08 -18.79
C ASP A 70 6.50 18.05 -19.04
N LEU A 71 7.68 17.50 -19.32
CA LEU A 71 8.70 18.19 -20.06
C LEU A 71 8.04 18.46 -21.40
N VAL A 72 7.48 19.66 -21.49
CA VAL A 72 7.22 20.39 -22.72
C VAL A 72 8.52 20.35 -23.53
N GLU A 73 8.69 19.33 -24.35
CA GLU A 73 9.48 19.43 -25.57
C GLU A 73 8.64 20.26 -26.53
N GLY A 74 8.78 21.59 -26.39
CA GLY A 74 8.57 22.54 -27.46
C GLY A 74 9.81 22.65 -28.33
#